data_AF-A0A950PUY4-F1
#
_entry.id   AF-A0A950PUY4-F1
#
_cell.length_a   1.000
_cell.length_b   1.000
_cell.length_c   1.000
_cell.angle_alpha   90.00
_cell.angle_beta   90.00
_cell.angle_gamma   90.00
#
_symmetry.space_group_name_H-M   'P 1'
#
loop_
_entity.id
_entity.type
_entity.pdbx_description
1 polymer ?
#
loop_
_entity_poly.entity_id
_entity_poly.type
_entity_poly.pdbx_seq_one_letter_code
_entity_poly.pdbx_strand_id
1 'polypeptide(L)' 'MQWLLLVLGLEFPAVLSLVDCSNRPDTHFLGGVEDKRSWVRWLIVAIVTVPILVGYGIVLGYYFTVVKRNSPAT' A
#
# COMPACT_ATOMS: atom_id res chain seq x y z
N MET A 1 -22.96 -1.82 -14.23
CA MET A 1 -22.10 -2.78 -13.51
C MET A 1 -20.63 -2.76 -13.93
N GLN A 2 -20.29 -2.76 -15.22
CA GLN A 2 -18.90 -2.97 -15.66
C GLN A 2 -17.90 -1.93 -15.14
N TRP A 3 -18.29 -0.65 -15.09
CA TRP A 3 -17.47 0.42 -14.49
C TRP A 3 -17.21 0.24 -12.99
N LEU A 4 -18.19 -0.26 -12.23
CA LEU A 4 -18.00 -0.56 -10.81
C LEU A 4 -16.98 -1.67 -10.60
N LEU A 5 -17.01 -2.71 -11.43
CA LEU A 5 -16.02 -3.80 -11.38
C LEU A 5 -14.60 -3.31 -11.71
N LEU A 6 -14.47 -2.38 -12.66
CA LEU A 6 -13.18 -1.77 -13.00
C LEU A 6 -12.62 -0.95 -11.83
N VAL A 7 -13.45 -0.11 -11.20
CA VAL A 7 -13.04 0.68 -10.03
C VAL A 7 -12.66 -0.23 -8.87
N LEU A 8 -13.45 -1.27 -8.59
CA LEU A 8 -13.15 -2.25 -7.54
C LEU A 8 -11.83 -2.99 -7.79
N GLY A 9 -11.58 -3.40 -9.04
CA GLY A 9 -10.33 -4.05 -9.42
C GLY A 9 -9.12 -3.11 -9.33
N LEU A 10 -9.30 -1.84 -9.67
CA LEU A 10 -8.25 -0.82 -9.55
C LEU A 10 -7.89 -0.56 -8.09
N GLU A 11 -8.86 -0.46 -7.18
CA GLU A 11 -8.61 -0.20 -5.75
C GLU A 11 -8.06 -1.41 -4.99
N PHE A 12 -8.28 -2.62 -5.51
CA PHE A 12 -7.87 -3.86 -4.87
C PHE A 12 -6.41 -3.89 -4.39
N PRO A 13 -5.39 -3.49 -5.17
CA PRO A 13 -3.99 -3.50 -4.72
C PRO A 13 -3.72 -2.49 -3.60
N ALA A 14 -4.40 -1.33 -3.59
CA ALA A 14 -4.23 -0.32 -2.56
C ALA A 14 -4.83 -0.77 -1.23
N VAL A 15 -6.03 -1.39 -1.28
CA VAL A 15 -6.67 -1.99 -0.10
C VAL A 15 -5.83 -3.14 0.45
N LEU A 16 -5.33 -4.04 -0.42
CA LEU A 16 -4.46 -5.13 0.03
C LEU A 16 -3.16 -4.62 0.65
N SER A 17 -2.56 -3.57 0.08
CA SER A 17 -1.35 -2.96 0.64
C SER A 17 -1.59 -2.39 2.03
N LEU A 18 -2.76 -1.77 2.26
CA LEU A 18 -3.16 -1.27 3.57
C LEU A 18 -3.33 -2.41 4.59
N VAL A 19 -3.98 -3.50 4.18
CA VAL A 19 -4.16 -4.70 5.02
C VAL A 19 -2.80 -5.34 5.35
N ASP A 20 -1.93 -5.49 4.36
CA ASP A 20 -0.56 -6.01 4.55
C ASP A 20 0.24 -5.11 5.50
N CYS A 21 0.21 -3.78 5.30
CA CYS A 21 0.89 -2.82 6.17
C CYS A 21 0.42 -2.89 7.63
N SER A 22 -0.89 -3.09 7.83
CA SER A 22 -1.49 -3.16 9.17
C SER A 22 -1.07 -4.43 9.92
N ASN A 23 -0.91 -5.55 9.19
CA ASN A 23 -0.55 -6.86 9.76
C ASN A 23 0.96 -7.09 9.87
N ARG A 24 1.80 -6.29 9.20
CA ARG A 24 3.26 -6.42 9.31
C ARG A 24 3.80 -6.00 10.68
N PRO A 25 4.85 -6.67 11.18
CA PRO A 25 5.53 -6.26 12.40
C PRO A 25 6.27 -4.93 12.18
N ASP A 26 6.40 -4.15 13.24
CA ASP A 26 6.97 -2.80 13.17
C ASP A 26 8.46 -2.80 12.78
N THR A 27 9.15 -3.93 12.98
CA THR A 27 10.55 -4.15 12.57
C THR A 27 10.76 -4.16 11.06
N HIS A 28 9.70 -4.31 10.26
CA HIS A 28 9.77 -4.26 8.80
C HIS A 28 9.83 -2.81 8.26
N PHE A 29 9.65 -1.80 9.10
CA PHE A 29 9.65 -0.38 8.73
C PHE A 29 10.96 0.29 9.16
N LEU A 30 11.48 1.25 8.38
CA LEU A 30 12.80 1.86 8.68
C LEU A 30 12.74 2.71 9.95
N GLY A 31 11.66 3.46 10.11
CA GLY A 31 11.41 4.27 11.31
C GLY A 31 10.54 3.56 12.35
N GLY A 32 10.42 2.23 12.29
CA GLY A 32 9.61 1.45 13.22
C GLY A 32 8.13 1.83 13.23
N VAL A 33 7.55 1.96 14.43
CA VAL A 33 6.11 2.21 14.64
C VAL A 33 5.62 3.52 13.98
N GLU A 34 6.43 4.59 14.03
CA GLU A 34 6.00 5.89 13.49
C GLU A 34 5.98 5.89 11.96
N ASP A 35 6.93 5.20 11.34
CA ASP A 35 6.98 5.00 9.88
C ASP A 35 5.80 4.14 9.42
N LYS A 36 5.49 3.05 10.14
CA LYS A 36 4.27 2.25 9.90
C LYS A 36 3.00 3.10 9.94
N ARG A 37 2.86 3.98 10.94
CA ARG A 37 1.69 4.87 11.06
C ARG A 37 1.58 5.84 9.90
N SER A 38 2.72 6.33 9.42
CA SER A 38 2.81 7.20 8.25
C SER A 38 2.43 6.45 6.97
N TRP A 39 2.90 5.22 6.80
CA TRP A 39 2.51 4.35 5.69
C TRP A 39 1.01 4.05 5.65
N VAL A 40 0.38 3.78 6.81
CA VAL A 40 -1.07 3.59 6.90
C VAL A 40 -1.82 4.83 6.38
N ARG A 41 -1.41 6.04 6.79
CA ARG A 41 -2.03 7.29 6.30
C ARG A 41 -1.85 7.46 4.80
N TRP A 42 -0.64 7.21 4.28
CA TRP A 42 -0.36 7.30 2.85
C TRP A 42 -1.14 6.27 2.04
N LEU A 43 -1.29 5.04 2.53
CA LEU A 43 -2.07 4.00 1.86
C LEU A 43 -3.57 4.32 1.85
N ILE A 44 -4.11 4.99 2.87
CA ILE A 44 -5.47 5.55 2.84
C ILE A 44 -5.59 6.61 1.72
N VAL A 45 -4.61 7.52 1.62
CA VAL A 45 -4.56 8.50 0.51
C VAL A 45 -4.47 7.79 -0.85
N ALA A 46 -3.71 6.69 -0.92
CA ALA A 46 -3.58 5.89 -2.13
C ALA A 46 -4.94 5.35 -2.58
N ILE A 47 -5.73 4.74 -1.69
CA ILE A 47 -7.07 4.21 -2.01
C ILE A 47 -7.94 5.31 -2.65
N VAL A 48 -8.01 6.49 -2.02
CA VAL A 48 -8.82 7.62 -2.52
C VAL A 48 -8.33 8.15 -3.88
N THR A 49 -7.04 8.01 -4.18
CA THR A 49 -6.41 8.58 -5.38
C THR A 49 -6.11 7.55 -6.47
N VAL A 50 -6.43 6.27 -6.27
CA VAL A 50 -6.33 5.21 -7.28
C VAL A 50 -7.26 5.42 -8.49
N PRO A 51 -8.51 5.91 -8.34
CA PRO A 51 -9.38 6.16 -9.50
C PRO A 51 -8.79 7.13 -10.52
N ILE A 52 -7.88 8.01 -10.09
CA ILE A 52 -7.12 8.95 -10.95
C ILE A 52 -5.67 8.50 -11.19
N LEU A 53 -5.36 7.24 -10.89
CA LEU A 53 -4.06 6.57 -11.04
C LEU A 53 -2.89 7.11 -10.20
N VAL A 54 -3.08 8.20 -9.43
CA VAL A 54 -2.04 8.80 -8.59
C VAL A 54 -1.65 7.87 -7.43
N GLY A 55 -2.63 7.19 -6.83
CA GLY A 55 -2.41 6.29 -5.69
C GLY A 55 -1.45 5.14 -5.97
N TYR A 56 -1.29 4.74 -7.25
CA TYR A 56 -0.35 3.68 -7.62
C TYR A 56 1.10 4.03 -7.32
N GLY A 57 1.49 5.31 -7.38
CA GLY A 57 2.84 5.73 -6.97
C GLY A 57 3.12 5.40 -5.50
N ILE A 58 2.13 5.60 -4.63
CA ILE A 58 2.22 5.29 -3.20
C ILE A 58 2.28 3.78 -2.98
N VAL A 59 1.43 3.01 -3.66
CA VAL A 59 1.42 1.54 -3.59
C VAL A 59 2.76 0.96 -4.04
N LEU A 60 3.32 1.47 -5.14
CA LEU A 60 4.65 1.07 -5.61
C LEU A 60 5.74 1.46 -4.61
N GLY A 61 5.67 2.65 -4.03
CA GLY A 61 6.58 3.09 -2.97
C GLY A 61 6.55 2.12 -1.79
N TYR A 62 5.37 1.75 -1.32
CA TYR A 62 5.19 0.77 -0.24
C TYR A 62 5.81 -0.59 -0.60
N TYR A 63 5.54 -1.07 -1.82
CA TYR A 63 6.10 -2.33 -2.30
C TYR A 63 7.64 -2.32 -2.28
N PHE A 64 8.29 -1.29 -2.83
CA PHE A 64 9.76 -1.27 -2.88
C PHE A 64 10.43 -1.05 -1.53
N THR A 65 9.86 -0.18 -0.69
CA THR A 65 10.47 0.24 0.58
C THR A 65 10.21 -0.73 1.73
N VAL A 66 9.05 -1.38 1.74
CA VAL A 66 8.63 -2.29 2.82
C VAL A 66 8.57 -3.73 2.34
N VAL A 67 7.88 -4.04 1.25
CA VAL A 67 7.68 -5.44 0.84
C VAL A 67 8.98 -6.04 0.32
N LYS A 68 9.51 -5.51 -0.78
CA LYS A 68 10.71 -6.01 -1.47
C LYS A 68 11.94 -6.00 -0.57
N ARG A 69 12.10 -4.95 0.24
CA ARG A 69 13.23 -4.84 1.18
C ARG A 69 13.28 -5.98 2.19
N ASN A 70 12.11 -6.45 2.63
CA ASN A 70 12.00 -7.51 3.63
C ASN A 70 11.71 -8.88 2.98
N SER A 71 11.74 -8.99 1.65
CA SER A 71 11.66 -10.27 0.96
C SER A 71 13.06 -10.89 0.84
N PRO A 72 13.19 -12.22 1.06
CA PRO A 72 14.46 -12.89 0.83
C PRO A 72 14.87 -12.71 -0.63
N ALA A 73 16.15 -12.39 -0.86
CA ALA A 73 16.71 -12.36 -2.20
C ALA A 73 16.57 -13.78 -2.78
N THR A 74 15.71 -13.90 -3.79
CA THR A 74 15.56 -15.14 -4.57
C THR A 74 16.61 -15.16 -5.65
#